data_AF-A0A7C4V7R2-F1
#
_entry.id   AF-A0A7C4V7R2-F1
#
_cell.length_a   1.000
_cell.length_b   1.000
_cell.length_c   1.000
_cell.angle_alpha   90.00
_cell.angle_beta   90.00
_cell.angle_gamma   90.00
#
_symmetry.space_group_name_H-M   'P 1'
#
loop_
_entity.id
_entity.type
_entity.pdbx_description
1 polymer ?
#
loop_
_entity_poly.entity_id
_entity_poly.type
_entity_poly.pdbx_seq_one_letter_code
_entity_poly.pdbx_strand_id
1 'polypeptide(L)'
;MRSYFNEHLRRFTVILALASLGLFIVLPAYGQRGGFGRGGSRGGFGPGYYRNTGYTPAQVRNTYAAMGYRPYGLTTPGYGYGYNSAYWWPYGGGYSPYYSGYYPYSWYYPYNYGVNYNISYNPSEYLEGAASVYNAQGNFLVKKAEAEKLQAEARSAQLENQRKAFDQALYEREHTPTAAEIRQKELDDAYRRSMADPPISLIISGQALNDLLIGLAQKLQSNPSAPQVPLDQSQLRQISVTTTGERANAGLLQQGGKLDWPVLLRGPQQRKLDELLPAAVNSVVMRGAVDPRIMDQINDELDKLTDHLDSQVNSGEITPNQHIQANRFLNNLKSALRALRAPNAADYFNGKNMAKGDSVPELVSYMMQNNLRFAPAMNSQDDAYVNLHRAMVAQAMQIDHTNPSTSGSGFRVRVGPNLPEAQEAAKKP
;
A
#
# COMPACT_ATOMS: atom_id res chain seq x y z
N MET A 1 -57.48 40.05 4.63
CA MET A 1 -56.09 40.32 4.17
C MET A 1 -55.00 40.07 5.23
N ARG A 2 -55.21 39.19 6.23
CA ARG A 2 -54.14 38.72 7.14
C ARG A 2 -53.83 37.22 7.02
N SER A 3 -54.53 36.50 6.13
CA SER A 3 -54.37 35.04 5.94
C SER A 3 -53.56 34.65 4.71
N TYR A 4 -53.21 35.58 3.81
CA TYR A 4 -52.39 35.31 2.62
C TYR A 4 -50.91 35.64 2.79
N PHE A 5 -50.51 36.23 3.92
CA PHE A 5 -49.13 36.66 4.17
C PHE A 5 -48.26 35.60 4.87
N ASN A 6 -48.86 34.54 5.44
CA ASN A 6 -48.13 33.50 6.17
C ASN A 6 -47.72 32.28 5.33
N GLU A 7 -48.19 32.15 4.10
CA GLU A 7 -47.83 31.01 3.24
C GLU A 7 -46.60 31.28 2.35
N HIS A 8 -46.27 32.54 2.09
CA HIS A 8 -45.07 32.91 1.32
C HIS A 8 -43.78 33.04 2.15
N LEU A 9 -43.88 33.20 3.48
CA LEU A 9 -42.72 33.28 4.37
C LEU A 9 -42.11 31.91 4.73
N ARG A 10 -42.84 30.79 4.54
CA ARG A 10 -42.29 29.44 4.76
C ARG A 10 -41.55 28.86 3.55
N ARG A 11 -41.72 29.42 2.35
CA ARG A 11 -41.02 28.97 1.14
C ARG A 11 -39.69 29.67 0.89
N PHE A 12 -39.38 30.75 1.62
CA PHE A 12 -38.12 31.49 1.48
C PHE A 12 -37.02 31.08 2.47
N THR A 13 -37.30 30.25 3.47
CA THR A 13 -36.30 29.84 4.49
C THR A 13 -35.57 28.53 4.15
N VAL A 14 -35.88 27.86 3.04
CA VAL A 14 -35.25 26.57 2.65
C VAL A 14 -34.21 26.71 1.52
N ILE A 15 -34.06 27.90 0.91
CA ILE A 15 -33.14 28.10 -0.22
C ILE A 15 -31.81 28.80 0.18
N LEU A 16 -31.61 29.11 1.47
CA LEU A 16 -30.38 29.79 1.96
C LEU A 16 -29.57 28.97 2.98
N ALA A 17 -29.65 27.64 2.91
CA ALA A 17 -28.85 26.72 3.74
C ALA A 17 -28.00 25.71 2.92
N LEU A 18 -27.64 26.06 1.68
CA LEU A 18 -26.77 25.25 0.79
C LEU A 18 -25.62 26.05 0.17
N ALA A 19 -25.07 27.02 0.91
CA ALA A 19 -23.94 27.82 0.43
C ALA A 19 -22.96 28.20 1.56
N SER A 20 -22.46 27.21 2.31
CA SER A 20 -21.24 27.38 3.14
C SER A 20 -20.81 26.08 3.82
N LEU A 21 -20.24 25.15 3.07
CA LEU A 21 -19.45 24.04 3.63
C LEU A 21 -18.23 23.78 2.72
N GLY A 22 -17.42 24.82 2.55
CA GLY A 22 -16.03 24.67 2.13
C GLY A 22 -15.23 24.14 3.32
N LEU A 23 -15.00 22.83 3.35
CA LEU A 23 -14.15 22.21 4.36
C LEU A 23 -12.68 22.46 3.99
N PHE A 24 -12.07 23.44 4.64
CA PHE A 24 -10.61 23.58 4.70
C PHE A 24 -10.04 22.40 5.49
N ILE A 25 -9.23 21.57 4.81
CA ILE A 25 -8.35 20.62 5.48
C ILE A 25 -7.22 21.43 6.12
N VAL A 26 -7.27 21.62 7.44
CA VAL A 26 -6.16 22.17 8.23
C VAL A 26 -5.22 21.02 8.58
N LEU A 27 -4.06 20.97 7.92
CA LEU A 27 -2.93 20.15 8.35
C LEU A 27 -2.18 20.89 9.47
N PRO A 28 -1.89 20.27 10.63
CA PRO A 28 -1.02 20.87 11.62
C PRO A 28 0.43 20.87 11.11
N ALA A 29 0.97 22.08 10.94
CA ALA A 29 2.38 22.31 10.65
C ALA A 29 3.24 21.94 11.87
N TYR A 30 4.13 20.97 11.71
CA TYR A 30 5.22 20.73 12.66
C TYR A 30 6.21 21.88 12.60
N GLY A 31 6.27 22.67 13.67
CA GLY A 31 7.26 23.73 13.84
C GLY A 31 8.67 23.15 13.99
N GLN A 32 9.51 23.35 12.98
CA GLN A 32 10.97 23.34 13.12
C GLN A 32 11.39 24.53 14.00
N ARG A 33 11.83 24.26 15.22
CA ARG A 33 12.51 25.25 16.06
C ARG A 33 14.02 25.00 15.99
N GLY A 34 14.69 25.74 15.11
CA GLY A 34 16.14 25.85 15.08
C GLY A 34 16.62 26.68 16.27
N GLY A 35 17.56 26.14 17.03
CA GLY A 35 18.28 26.84 18.10
C GLY A 35 19.77 26.70 17.87
N PHE A 36 20.38 27.74 17.32
CA PHE A 36 21.83 27.93 17.32
C PHE A 36 22.30 28.22 18.76
N GLY A 37 23.24 27.43 19.26
CA GLY A 37 23.89 27.64 20.56
C GLY A 37 25.36 27.25 20.46
N ARG A 38 26.23 28.26 20.48
CA ARG A 38 27.69 28.19 20.34
C ARG A 38 28.34 28.28 21.74
N GLY A 39 29.42 27.51 21.96
CA GLY A 39 30.36 27.64 23.09
C GLY A 39 30.21 26.52 24.12
N GLY A 40 31.25 25.90 24.68
CA GLY A 40 32.69 26.03 24.55
C GLY A 40 33.34 25.27 25.73
N SER A 41 34.46 24.59 25.45
CA SER A 41 35.58 24.29 26.36
C SER A 41 35.44 23.37 27.59
N ARG A 42 36.50 22.53 27.69
CA ARG A 42 37.19 21.95 28.88
C ARG A 42 36.73 20.59 29.44
N GLY A 43 37.52 19.56 29.08
CA GLY A 43 38.50 18.91 29.98
C GLY A 43 37.98 17.94 31.05
N GLY A 44 38.50 16.72 31.05
CA GLY A 44 38.38 15.80 32.19
C GLY A 44 38.79 14.36 31.88
N PHE A 45 40.05 14.03 32.12
CA PHE A 45 40.57 12.66 32.23
C PHE A 45 40.06 11.99 33.52
N GLY A 46 39.77 10.69 33.47
CA GLY A 46 39.61 9.85 34.67
C GLY A 46 39.03 8.45 34.37
N PRO A 47 39.72 7.33 34.72
CA PRO A 47 39.33 5.98 34.32
C PRO A 47 38.49 5.27 35.38
N GLY A 48 37.51 4.45 34.94
CA GLY A 48 36.62 3.68 35.82
C GLY A 48 36.53 2.22 35.39
N TYR A 49 36.98 1.35 36.29
CA TYR A 49 37.03 -0.10 36.26
C TYR A 49 35.69 -0.78 35.90
N TYR A 50 35.70 -1.74 34.96
CA TYR A 50 34.62 -2.71 34.81
C TYR A 50 34.99 -4.07 35.41
N ARG A 51 34.09 -4.49 36.30
CA ARG A 51 34.12 -5.68 37.13
C ARG A 51 33.56 -6.87 36.33
N ASN A 52 34.26 -7.98 36.47
CA ASN A 52 33.97 -9.31 35.97
C ASN A 52 32.91 -10.00 36.86
N THR A 53 31.84 -10.52 36.28
CA THR A 53 30.91 -11.53 36.82
C THR A 53 30.17 -12.11 35.61
N GLY A 54 30.03 -13.41 35.34
CA GLY A 54 30.32 -14.64 36.06
C GLY A 54 29.47 -15.69 35.33
N TYR A 55 30.11 -16.57 34.57
CA TYR A 55 29.49 -17.67 33.85
C TYR A 55 29.14 -18.81 34.81
N THR A 56 27.94 -19.39 34.67
CA THR A 56 27.63 -20.75 35.15
C THR A 56 26.95 -21.55 34.03
N PRO A 57 27.32 -22.83 33.81
CA PRO A 57 26.77 -23.67 32.74
C PRO A 57 25.93 -24.85 33.29
N ALA A 58 24.93 -25.27 32.51
CA ALA A 58 24.27 -26.60 32.45
C ALA A 58 22.89 -26.42 31.78
N GLN A 59 22.30 -27.28 30.95
CA GLN A 59 22.64 -28.62 30.45
C GLN A 59 21.61 -28.99 29.35
N VAL A 60 22.04 -29.77 28.36
CA VAL A 60 21.35 -30.95 27.75
C VAL A 60 20.34 -30.79 26.58
N ARG A 61 20.80 -31.32 25.44
CA ARG A 61 20.18 -32.15 24.37
C ARG A 61 18.66 -32.12 24.14
N ASN A 62 18.24 -31.91 22.88
CA ASN A 62 17.91 -33.02 21.96
C ASN A 62 17.60 -32.50 20.53
N THR A 63 18.43 -32.90 19.56
CA THR A 63 18.18 -32.78 18.12
C THR A 63 17.65 -34.10 17.60
N TYR A 64 16.40 -34.15 17.16
CA TYR A 64 15.90 -35.23 16.33
C TYR A 64 15.97 -34.82 14.86
N ALA A 65 16.83 -35.53 14.13
CA ALA A 65 16.79 -35.63 12.69
C ALA A 65 15.61 -36.53 12.28
N ALA A 66 14.76 -36.04 11.38
CA ALA A 66 13.77 -36.86 10.70
C ALA A 66 14.03 -36.77 9.19
N MET A 67 14.61 -37.84 8.66
CA MET A 67 14.61 -38.19 7.25
C MET A 67 13.17 -38.41 6.79
N GLY A 68 12.78 -37.81 5.66
CA GLY A 68 11.50 -38.04 5.00
C GLY A 68 11.68 -38.25 3.51
N TYR A 69 11.64 -39.52 3.10
CA TYR A 69 11.52 -39.99 1.73
C TYR A 69 10.36 -39.31 0.97
N ARG A 70 10.58 -38.93 -0.29
CA ARG A 70 9.52 -38.58 -1.25
C ARG A 70 9.51 -39.60 -2.39
N PRO A 71 8.39 -40.31 -2.61
CA PRO A 71 8.17 -40.99 -3.87
C PRO A 71 6.96 -40.43 -4.64
N TYR A 72 7.09 -40.50 -5.97
CA TYR A 72 6.11 -40.28 -7.04
C TYR A 72 5.84 -38.84 -7.49
N GLY A 73 6.38 -38.55 -8.67
CA GLY A 73 5.91 -37.48 -9.55
C GLY A 73 4.70 -37.92 -10.37
N LEU A 74 3.89 -36.93 -10.74
CA LEU A 74 3.00 -36.99 -11.89
C LEU A 74 3.05 -35.63 -12.59
N THR A 75 3.29 -35.70 -13.89
CA THR A 75 3.42 -34.61 -14.87
C THR A 75 2.05 -34.23 -15.42
N THR A 76 1.69 -32.94 -15.39
CA THR A 76 0.71 -32.33 -16.31
C THR A 76 0.85 -30.80 -16.28
N PRO A 77 0.63 -30.09 -17.41
CA PRO A 77 1.17 -28.76 -17.65
C PRO A 77 0.21 -27.65 -17.23
N GLY A 78 0.70 -26.70 -16.43
CA GLY A 78 -0.07 -25.54 -15.99
C GLY A 78 0.76 -24.28 -16.07
N TYR A 79 0.27 -23.33 -16.88
CA TYR A 79 0.80 -21.99 -17.12
C TYR A 79 1.20 -21.26 -15.82
N GLY A 80 2.49 -21.14 -15.58
CA GLY A 80 3.06 -20.29 -14.55
C GLY A 80 3.51 -18.96 -15.15
N TYR A 81 2.88 -17.86 -14.71
CA TYR A 81 3.34 -16.51 -14.97
C TYR A 81 4.76 -16.33 -14.41
N GLY A 82 5.73 -16.18 -15.31
CA GLY A 82 7.10 -15.83 -14.98
C GLY A 82 7.18 -14.36 -14.57
N TYR A 83 7.55 -14.11 -13.31
CA TYR A 83 8.18 -12.87 -12.91
C TYR A 83 9.70 -13.09 -12.89
N ASN A 84 10.34 -12.65 -13.97
CA ASN A 84 11.75 -12.31 -14.08
C ASN A 84 11.73 -10.79 -14.36
N SER A 85 12.53 -9.88 -13.82
CA SER A 85 13.89 -9.96 -13.33
C SER A 85 14.24 -8.61 -12.68
N ALA A 86 15.19 -8.64 -11.75
CA ALA A 86 16.18 -7.61 -11.43
C ALA A 86 15.73 -6.18 -11.08
N TYR A 87 15.80 -5.85 -9.79
CA TYR A 87 16.59 -4.69 -9.32
C TYR A 87 17.11 -5.01 -7.90
N TRP A 88 18.30 -5.59 -7.86
CA TRP A 88 19.09 -5.74 -6.65
C TRP A 88 19.81 -4.42 -6.35
N TRP A 89 19.53 -3.82 -5.20
CA TRP A 89 20.45 -2.89 -4.53
C TRP A 89 20.77 -3.46 -3.14
N PRO A 90 21.98 -3.98 -2.90
CA PRO A 90 22.46 -4.23 -1.56
C PRO A 90 23.42 -3.12 -1.14
N TYR A 91 22.98 -2.26 -0.20
CA TYR A 91 23.91 -1.55 0.68
C TYR A 91 24.52 -2.57 1.64
N GLY A 92 25.50 -3.32 1.14
CA GLY A 92 26.35 -4.20 1.92
C GLY A 92 27.59 -3.44 2.38
N GLY A 93 27.67 -3.16 3.68
CA GLY A 93 28.89 -2.70 4.34
C GLY A 93 29.97 -3.77 4.22
N GLY A 94 30.86 -3.58 3.25
CA GLY A 94 32.06 -4.38 3.05
C GLY A 94 33.27 -3.69 3.67
N TYR A 95 33.82 -4.34 4.69
CA TYR A 95 35.17 -4.12 5.20
C TYR A 95 36.17 -3.88 4.05
N SER A 96 36.94 -2.80 4.13
CA SER A 96 38.11 -2.57 3.29
C SER A 96 39.29 -3.37 3.85
N PRO A 97 39.79 -4.42 3.16
CA PRO A 97 41.08 -4.98 3.49
C PRO A 97 42.15 -4.15 2.79
N TYR A 98 43.10 -3.67 3.58
CA TYR A 98 44.41 -3.23 3.10
C TYR A 98 45.02 -4.32 2.21
N TYR A 99 44.82 -4.22 0.89
CA TYR A 99 45.57 -5.00 -0.08
C TYR A 99 46.70 -4.13 -0.62
N SER A 100 47.83 -4.26 0.07
CA SER A 100 49.16 -3.92 -0.39
C SER A 100 49.45 -4.71 -1.67
N GLY A 101 49.20 -4.07 -2.81
CA GLY A 101 49.47 -4.59 -4.14
C GLY A 101 50.89 -4.26 -4.58
N TYR A 102 51.79 -5.16 -4.23
CA TYR A 102 53.11 -5.44 -4.80
C TYR A 102 53.26 -4.96 -6.27
N TYR A 103 54.08 -3.93 -6.52
CA TYR A 103 54.62 -3.69 -7.86
C TYR A 103 55.95 -4.45 -8.00
N PRO A 104 56.07 -5.35 -9.00
CA PRO A 104 57.31 -6.07 -9.24
C PRO A 104 58.35 -5.15 -9.89
N TYR A 105 59.57 -5.28 -9.37
CA TYR A 105 60.84 -4.96 -10.01
C TYR A 105 60.80 -5.10 -11.55
N SER A 106 61.14 -4.02 -12.26
CA SER A 106 61.81 -4.15 -13.56
C SER A 106 62.94 -3.12 -13.62
N TRP A 107 64.06 -3.53 -13.04
CA TRP A 107 65.36 -2.94 -13.26
C TRP A 107 65.82 -3.40 -14.64
N TYR A 108 65.77 -2.51 -15.62
CA TYR A 108 66.50 -2.67 -16.87
C TYR A 108 67.42 -1.47 -17.06
N TYR A 109 68.63 -1.61 -16.52
CA TYR A 109 69.82 -0.90 -16.97
C TYR A 109 70.22 -1.45 -18.34
N PRO A 110 70.48 -0.59 -19.33
CA PRO A 110 71.56 -0.82 -20.27
C PRO A 110 72.67 0.20 -19.99
N TYR A 111 73.73 -0.35 -19.42
CA TYR A 111 75.07 0.16 -19.40
C TYR A 111 75.58 0.34 -20.84
N ASN A 112 76.43 1.36 -21.04
CA ASN A 112 77.55 1.40 -22.00
C ASN A 112 77.26 1.82 -23.46
N TYR A 113 77.76 2.99 -23.87
CA TYR A 113 79.09 3.13 -24.49
C TYR A 113 79.36 4.57 -24.93
N GLY A 114 80.59 5.05 -24.68
CA GLY A 114 81.25 6.00 -25.58
C GLY A 114 81.17 7.48 -25.22
N VAL A 115 81.83 7.87 -24.13
CA VAL A 115 82.29 9.26 -23.96
C VAL A 115 83.47 9.46 -24.92
N ASN A 116 83.25 10.16 -26.03
CA ASN A 116 84.32 10.61 -26.92
C ASN A 116 84.38 12.14 -26.84
N TYR A 117 85.20 12.65 -25.92
CA TYR A 117 85.53 14.08 -25.84
C TYR A 117 86.44 14.44 -27.01
N ASN A 118 85.84 14.86 -28.12
CA ASN A 118 86.53 15.67 -29.12
C ASN A 118 85.98 17.09 -29.01
N ILE A 119 86.56 17.88 -28.09
CA ILE A 119 86.32 19.32 -27.99
C ILE A 119 87.04 19.96 -29.18
N SER A 120 86.40 19.92 -30.34
CA SER A 120 86.70 20.85 -31.42
C SER A 120 85.79 22.06 -31.19
N TYR A 121 86.39 23.15 -30.73
CA TYR A 121 85.72 24.41 -30.46
C TYR A 121 85.27 25.02 -31.79
N ASN A 122 84.11 24.59 -32.26
CA ASN A 122 83.52 25.08 -33.50
C ASN A 122 82.39 26.06 -33.13
N PRO A 123 82.53 27.37 -33.39
CA PRO A 123 81.57 28.41 -32.98
C PRO A 123 80.16 28.31 -33.62
N SER A 124 79.86 27.21 -34.33
CA SER A 124 78.57 26.91 -34.96
C SER A 124 77.58 26.19 -34.03
N GLU A 125 78.02 25.46 -33.00
CA GLU A 125 77.13 24.72 -32.07
C GLU A 125 76.37 25.63 -31.09
N TYR A 126 76.91 26.82 -30.80
CA TYR A 126 76.25 27.79 -29.92
C TYR A 126 74.99 28.40 -30.58
N LEU A 127 74.99 28.49 -31.91
CA LEU A 127 73.82 28.92 -32.69
C LEU A 127 72.78 27.80 -32.83
N GLU A 128 73.20 26.54 -32.90
CA GLU A 128 72.29 25.38 -32.87
C GLU A 128 71.61 25.22 -31.49
N GLY A 129 72.32 25.49 -30.40
CA GLY A 129 71.76 25.53 -29.04
C GLY A 129 70.65 26.58 -28.89
N ALA A 130 70.84 27.78 -29.42
CA ALA A 130 69.80 28.82 -29.41
C ALA A 130 68.57 28.42 -30.24
N ALA A 131 68.77 27.86 -31.45
CA ALA A 131 67.68 27.35 -32.28
C ALA A 131 66.91 26.19 -31.59
N SER A 132 67.60 25.34 -30.82
CA SER A 132 66.97 24.27 -30.05
C SER A 132 66.04 24.79 -28.94
N VAL A 133 66.41 25.90 -28.28
CA VAL A 133 65.59 26.54 -27.24
C VAL A 133 64.36 27.21 -27.87
N TYR A 134 64.52 27.90 -29.00
CA TYR A 134 63.39 28.48 -29.73
C TYR A 134 62.42 27.41 -30.24
N ASN A 135 62.93 26.30 -30.79
CA ASN A 135 62.10 25.16 -31.21
C ASN A 135 61.40 24.49 -30.01
N ALA A 136 62.09 24.34 -28.87
CA ALA A 136 61.50 23.81 -27.65
C ALA A 136 60.39 24.73 -27.11
N GLN A 137 60.59 26.04 -27.17
CA GLN A 137 59.60 27.04 -26.76
C GLN A 137 58.37 27.02 -27.69
N GLY A 138 58.58 26.97 -29.00
CA GLY A 138 57.49 26.83 -29.98
C GLY A 138 56.67 25.56 -29.75
N ASN A 139 57.34 24.42 -29.60
CA ASN A 139 56.70 23.13 -29.30
C ASN A 139 55.92 23.15 -27.98
N PHE A 140 56.46 23.84 -26.95
CA PHE A 140 55.75 23.99 -25.68
C PHE A 140 54.46 24.80 -25.84
N LEU A 141 54.50 25.92 -26.58
CA LEU A 141 53.31 26.76 -26.81
C LEU A 141 52.23 26.00 -27.60
N VAL A 142 52.61 25.23 -28.61
CA VAL A 142 51.68 24.38 -29.38
C VAL A 142 51.04 23.33 -28.47
N LYS A 143 51.84 22.57 -27.71
CA LYS A 143 51.33 21.56 -26.77
C LYS A 143 50.42 22.16 -25.70
N LYS A 144 50.74 23.37 -25.23
CA LYS A 144 49.89 24.09 -24.29
C LYS A 144 48.54 24.44 -24.92
N ALA A 145 48.52 24.98 -26.13
CA ALA A 145 47.29 25.30 -26.84
C ALA A 145 46.44 24.05 -27.15
N GLU A 146 47.08 22.94 -27.54
CA GLU A 146 46.42 21.65 -27.73
C GLU A 146 45.77 21.12 -26.43
N ALA A 147 46.48 21.23 -25.30
CA ALA A 147 45.95 20.81 -24.01
C ALA A 147 44.75 21.67 -23.57
N GLU A 148 44.80 22.99 -23.77
CA GLU A 148 43.68 23.89 -23.49
C GLU A 148 42.46 23.58 -24.36
N LYS A 149 42.67 23.26 -25.64
CA LYS A 149 41.61 22.78 -26.55
C LYS A 149 40.99 21.48 -26.05
N LEU A 150 41.81 20.47 -25.71
CA LEU A 150 41.32 19.19 -25.19
C LEU A 150 40.54 19.37 -23.88
N GLN A 151 40.99 20.27 -23.00
CA GLN A 151 40.26 20.60 -21.77
C GLN A 151 38.94 21.32 -22.05
N ALA A 152 38.86 22.18 -23.08
CA ALA A 152 37.61 22.81 -23.49
C ALA A 152 36.63 21.78 -24.07
N GLU A 153 37.10 20.87 -24.92
CA GLU A 153 36.30 19.75 -25.47
C GLU A 153 35.80 18.80 -24.37
N ALA A 154 36.65 18.45 -23.40
CA ALA A 154 36.26 17.63 -22.25
C ALA A 154 35.18 18.33 -21.41
N ARG A 155 35.31 19.65 -21.19
CA ARG A 155 34.29 20.44 -20.48
C ARG A 155 32.98 20.53 -21.25
N SER A 156 33.01 20.72 -22.57
CA SER A 156 31.78 20.73 -23.38
C SER A 156 31.09 19.37 -23.37
N ALA A 157 31.85 18.28 -23.47
CA ALA A 157 31.31 16.93 -23.40
C ALA A 157 30.69 16.64 -22.01
N GLN A 158 31.32 17.10 -20.93
CA GLN A 158 30.74 16.99 -19.58
C GLN A 158 29.41 17.75 -19.45
N LEU A 159 29.34 18.98 -19.97
CA LEU A 159 28.09 19.76 -19.96
C LEU A 159 26.99 19.11 -20.80
N GLU A 160 27.34 18.55 -21.96
CA GLU A 160 26.39 17.81 -22.80
C GLU A 160 25.87 16.56 -22.08
N ASN A 161 26.74 15.80 -21.41
CA ASN A 161 26.35 14.65 -20.61
C ASN A 161 25.44 15.05 -19.44
N GLN A 162 25.71 16.18 -18.77
CA GLN A 162 24.85 16.70 -17.72
C GLN A 162 23.47 17.12 -18.24
N ARG A 163 23.42 17.76 -19.42
CA ARG A 163 22.15 18.11 -20.08
C ARG A 163 21.35 16.86 -20.41
N LYS A 164 21.98 15.86 -21.06
CA LYS A 164 21.33 14.57 -21.37
C LYS A 164 20.81 13.87 -20.11
N ALA A 165 21.59 13.87 -19.03
CA ALA A 165 21.17 13.27 -17.76
C ALA A 165 19.98 14.03 -17.13
N PHE A 166 19.98 15.36 -17.20
CA PHE A 166 18.87 16.18 -16.74
C PHE A 166 17.61 15.97 -17.59
N ASP A 167 17.74 15.96 -18.91
CA ASP A 167 16.65 15.73 -19.86
C ASP A 167 16.04 14.34 -19.64
N GLN A 168 16.87 13.32 -19.42
CA GLN A 168 16.41 11.97 -19.06
C GLN A 168 15.67 11.97 -17.72
N ALA A 169 16.20 12.61 -16.68
CA ALA A 169 15.54 12.68 -15.38
C ALA A 169 14.20 13.44 -15.44
N LEU A 170 14.12 14.50 -16.26
CA LEU A 170 12.88 15.23 -16.51
C LEU A 170 11.87 14.35 -17.24
N TYR A 171 12.31 13.65 -18.29
CA TYR A 171 11.48 12.70 -19.03
C TYR A 171 10.94 11.60 -18.10
N GLU A 172 11.81 10.98 -17.30
CA GLU A 172 11.41 9.96 -16.32
C GLU A 172 10.40 10.51 -15.32
N ARG A 173 10.60 11.72 -14.79
CA ARG A 173 9.66 12.33 -13.83
C ARG A 173 8.30 12.66 -14.47
N GLU A 174 8.29 13.08 -15.72
CA GLU A 174 7.05 13.41 -16.46
C GLU A 174 6.27 12.15 -16.90
N HIS A 175 6.96 11.02 -17.08
CA HIS A 175 6.34 9.76 -17.53
C HIS A 175 6.14 8.74 -16.42
N THR A 176 6.71 8.97 -15.23
CA THR A 176 6.47 8.11 -14.05
C THR A 176 5.12 8.49 -13.45
N PRO A 177 4.15 7.56 -13.37
CA PRO A 177 2.87 7.83 -12.77
C PRO A 177 3.02 8.34 -11.34
N THR A 178 2.24 9.36 -10.99
CA THR A 178 2.24 9.86 -9.61
C THR A 178 1.65 8.81 -8.67
N ALA A 179 2.01 8.86 -7.39
CA ALA A 179 1.43 7.96 -6.39
C ALA A 179 -0.11 8.05 -6.31
N ALA A 180 -0.68 9.22 -6.64
CA ALA A 180 -2.13 9.42 -6.71
C ALA A 180 -2.74 8.69 -7.91
N GLU A 181 -2.10 8.77 -9.08
CA GLU A 181 -2.53 8.04 -10.29
C GLU A 181 -2.45 6.54 -10.11
N ILE A 182 -1.38 6.04 -9.48
CA ILE A 182 -1.24 4.61 -9.16
C ILE A 182 -2.40 4.16 -8.26
N ARG A 183 -2.68 4.92 -7.18
CA ARG A 183 -3.79 4.59 -6.28
C ARG A 183 -5.15 4.63 -6.99
N GLN A 184 -5.40 5.62 -7.84
CA GLN A 184 -6.65 5.69 -8.59
C GLN A 184 -6.78 4.50 -9.53
N LYS A 185 -5.71 4.14 -10.24
CA LYS A 185 -5.68 2.96 -11.10
C LYS A 185 -5.95 1.67 -10.33
N GLU A 186 -5.36 1.50 -9.15
CA GLU A 186 -5.62 0.35 -8.29
C GLU A 186 -7.08 0.25 -7.84
N LEU A 187 -7.71 1.39 -7.51
CA LEU A 187 -9.13 1.45 -7.17
C LEU A 187 -10.00 1.10 -8.38
N ASP A 188 -9.68 1.65 -9.55
CA ASP A 188 -10.40 1.36 -10.80
C ASP A 188 -10.29 -0.13 -11.18
N ASP A 189 -9.10 -0.72 -11.04
CA ASP A 189 -8.86 -2.13 -11.33
C ASP A 189 -9.54 -3.04 -10.30
N ALA A 190 -9.56 -2.67 -9.01
CA ALA A 190 -10.32 -3.38 -7.98
C ALA A 190 -11.83 -3.35 -8.27
N TYR A 191 -12.36 -2.18 -8.60
CA TYR A 191 -13.76 -2.00 -9.00
C TYR A 191 -14.13 -2.88 -10.21
N ARG A 192 -13.33 -2.85 -11.28
CA ARG A 192 -13.57 -3.68 -12.48
C ARG A 192 -13.53 -5.17 -12.18
N ARG A 193 -12.55 -5.63 -11.39
CA ARG A 193 -12.47 -7.05 -10.98
C ARG A 193 -13.70 -7.48 -10.19
N SER A 194 -14.17 -6.62 -9.29
CA SER A 194 -15.35 -6.88 -8.46
C SER A 194 -16.68 -6.81 -9.24
N MET A 195 -16.71 -6.16 -10.41
CA MET A 195 -17.86 -6.18 -11.32
C MET A 195 -17.96 -7.42 -12.21
N ALA A 196 -16.83 -7.95 -12.69
CA ALA A 196 -16.83 -8.94 -13.77
C ALA A 196 -17.39 -10.29 -13.33
N ASP A 197 -16.69 -10.97 -12.41
CA ASP A 197 -17.10 -12.24 -11.80
C ASP A 197 -16.15 -12.55 -10.63
N PRO A 198 -16.27 -11.84 -9.49
CA PRO A 198 -15.41 -12.13 -8.36
C PRO A 198 -15.75 -13.51 -7.76
N PRO A 199 -14.76 -14.29 -7.31
CA PRO A 199 -15.03 -15.55 -6.62
C PRO A 199 -15.95 -15.31 -5.41
N ILE A 200 -16.84 -16.27 -5.14
CA ILE A 200 -17.84 -16.18 -4.06
C ILE A 200 -17.20 -15.82 -2.72
N SER A 201 -15.99 -16.31 -2.44
CA SER A 201 -15.23 -15.99 -1.24
C SER A 201 -14.95 -14.49 -1.05
N LEU A 202 -14.78 -13.72 -2.13
CA LEU A 202 -14.61 -12.26 -2.08
C LEU A 202 -15.92 -11.52 -1.91
N ILE A 203 -17.03 -12.10 -2.39
CA ILE A 203 -18.36 -11.55 -2.18
C ILE A 203 -18.73 -11.70 -0.70
N ILE A 204 -18.68 -12.93 -0.17
CA ILE A 204 -19.02 -13.22 1.23
C ILE A 204 -18.04 -12.60 2.23
N SER A 205 -16.79 -12.31 1.85
CA SER A 205 -15.88 -11.56 2.72
C SER A 205 -16.25 -10.07 2.83
N GLY A 206 -17.15 -9.59 1.97
CA GLY A 206 -17.50 -8.18 1.82
C GLY A 206 -16.50 -7.39 0.99
N GLN A 207 -15.35 -7.97 0.58
CA GLN A 207 -14.32 -7.25 -0.16
C GLN A 207 -14.85 -6.74 -1.51
N ALA A 208 -15.47 -7.62 -2.31
CA ALA A 208 -15.99 -7.22 -3.62
C ALA A 208 -17.08 -6.14 -3.49
N LEU A 209 -17.94 -6.24 -2.47
CA LEU A 209 -18.96 -5.24 -2.18
C LEU A 209 -18.34 -3.89 -1.78
N ASN A 210 -17.25 -3.89 -1.02
CA ASN A 210 -16.54 -2.68 -0.62
C ASN A 210 -15.82 -2.01 -1.80
N ASP A 211 -15.24 -2.79 -2.71
CA ASP A 211 -14.65 -2.25 -3.95
C ASP A 211 -15.75 -1.59 -4.83
N LEU A 212 -16.90 -2.26 -4.94
CA LEU A 212 -18.07 -1.70 -5.64
C LEU A 212 -18.61 -0.45 -4.96
N LEU A 213 -18.66 -0.42 -3.62
CA LEU A 213 -19.11 0.73 -2.84
C LEU A 213 -18.30 1.99 -3.17
N ILE A 214 -16.97 1.88 -3.17
CA ILE A 214 -16.06 3.00 -3.47
C ILE A 214 -16.23 3.46 -4.92
N GLY A 215 -16.20 2.53 -5.88
CA GLY A 215 -16.32 2.88 -7.30
C GLY A 215 -17.70 3.45 -7.67
N LEU A 216 -18.78 2.90 -7.12
CA LEU A 216 -20.14 3.42 -7.31
C LEU A 216 -20.30 4.80 -6.68
N ALA A 217 -19.72 5.06 -5.51
CA ALA A 217 -19.80 6.37 -4.87
C ALA A 217 -19.21 7.48 -5.77
N GLN A 218 -18.05 7.23 -6.38
CA GLN A 218 -17.42 8.18 -7.31
C GLN A 218 -18.28 8.39 -8.57
N LYS A 219 -18.80 7.30 -9.14
CA LYS A 219 -19.62 7.35 -10.36
C LYS A 219 -20.97 8.05 -10.14
N LEU A 220 -21.66 7.76 -9.05
CA LEU A 220 -22.95 8.38 -8.71
C LEU A 220 -22.82 9.87 -8.41
N GLN A 221 -21.69 10.32 -7.84
CA GLN A 221 -21.42 11.76 -7.68
C GLN A 221 -21.35 12.48 -9.03
N SER A 222 -20.79 11.83 -10.05
CA SER A 222 -20.72 12.38 -11.41
C SER A 222 -22.02 12.23 -12.23
N ASN A 223 -22.89 11.28 -11.84
CA ASN A 223 -24.16 11.02 -12.51
C ASN A 223 -25.30 10.79 -11.49
N PRO A 224 -25.79 11.87 -10.84
CA PRO A 224 -26.83 11.76 -9.81
C PRO A 224 -28.20 11.37 -10.36
N SER A 225 -28.41 11.47 -11.68
CA SER A 225 -29.67 11.12 -12.35
C SER A 225 -29.69 9.70 -12.91
N ALA A 226 -28.73 8.85 -12.54
CA ALA A 226 -28.71 7.46 -12.95
C ALA A 226 -29.99 6.72 -12.49
N PRO A 227 -30.55 5.82 -13.32
CA PRO A 227 -31.66 4.96 -12.89
C PRO A 227 -31.29 4.20 -11.61
N GLN A 228 -32.26 4.04 -10.71
CA GLN A 228 -32.05 3.43 -9.41
C GLN A 228 -32.45 1.96 -9.42
N VAL A 229 -31.55 1.07 -9.00
CA VAL A 229 -31.85 -0.35 -8.77
C VAL A 229 -32.43 -0.52 -7.36
N PRO A 230 -33.67 -1.02 -7.21
CA PRO A 230 -34.28 -1.22 -5.90
C PRO A 230 -33.61 -2.37 -5.14
N LEU A 231 -33.62 -2.29 -3.80
CA LEU A 231 -33.07 -3.30 -2.90
C LEU A 231 -34.16 -3.99 -2.08
N ASP A 232 -34.01 -5.30 -1.90
CA ASP A 232 -34.86 -6.06 -0.99
C ASP A 232 -34.46 -5.76 0.47
N GLN A 233 -35.38 -5.12 1.20
CA GLN A 233 -35.17 -4.73 2.59
C GLN A 233 -35.00 -5.92 3.53
N SER A 234 -35.57 -7.08 3.21
CA SER A 234 -35.40 -8.29 4.02
C SER A 234 -33.97 -8.82 3.94
N GLN A 235 -33.37 -8.77 2.74
CA GLN A 235 -31.98 -9.16 2.50
C GLN A 235 -31.01 -8.13 3.07
N LEU A 236 -31.30 -6.83 2.91
CA LEU A 236 -30.43 -5.76 3.40
C LEU A 236 -30.24 -5.81 4.92
N ARG A 237 -31.28 -6.20 5.67
CA ARG A 237 -31.19 -6.41 7.13
C ARG A 237 -30.28 -7.56 7.54
N GLN A 238 -30.00 -8.49 6.64
CA GLN A 238 -29.08 -9.61 6.88
C GLN A 238 -27.62 -9.23 6.56
N ILE A 239 -27.38 -8.05 5.96
CA ILE A 239 -26.04 -7.62 5.62
C ILE A 239 -25.33 -7.04 6.84
N SER A 240 -24.19 -7.62 7.15
CA SER A 240 -23.35 -7.16 8.25
C SER A 240 -22.50 -5.97 7.80
N VAL A 241 -22.46 -4.90 8.60
CA VAL A 241 -21.63 -3.71 8.36
C VAL A 241 -20.75 -3.40 9.56
N THR A 242 -19.63 -2.73 9.31
CA THR A 242 -18.68 -2.25 10.32
C THR A 242 -18.22 -0.84 9.94
N THR A 243 -17.71 -0.07 10.89
CA THR A 243 -17.15 1.26 10.58
C THR A 243 -15.72 1.14 10.05
N THR A 244 -15.32 2.17 9.32
CA THR A 244 -13.96 2.28 8.82
C THR A 244 -13.01 2.65 9.98
N GLY A 245 -11.94 1.88 10.15
CA GLY A 245 -10.96 2.05 11.22
C GLY A 245 -11.19 1.14 12.43
N GLU A 246 -12.42 0.69 12.68
CA GLU A 246 -12.67 -0.34 13.67
C GLU A 246 -12.45 -1.73 13.06
N ARG A 247 -11.65 -2.55 13.77
CA ARG A 247 -11.41 -3.96 13.41
C ARG A 247 -12.46 -4.90 14.00
N ALA A 248 -13.51 -4.35 14.61
CA ALA A 248 -14.48 -5.12 15.34
C ALA A 248 -15.73 -5.37 14.46
N ASN A 249 -16.09 -6.64 14.30
CA ASN A 249 -17.25 -7.05 13.52
C ASN A 249 -18.43 -7.26 14.47
N ALA A 250 -19.33 -6.27 14.58
CA ALA A 250 -20.50 -6.37 15.46
C ALA A 250 -21.59 -7.31 14.94
N GLY A 251 -21.54 -7.74 13.67
CA GLY A 251 -22.64 -8.41 12.98
C GLY A 251 -23.18 -9.65 13.70
N LEU A 252 -22.31 -10.39 14.40
CA LEU A 252 -22.68 -11.67 15.01
C LEU A 252 -23.61 -11.46 16.19
N LEU A 253 -23.52 -10.30 16.83
CA LEU A 253 -24.32 -9.95 18.01
C LEU A 253 -25.46 -8.99 17.66
N GLN A 254 -25.63 -8.61 16.39
CA GLN A 254 -26.70 -7.68 15.96
C GLN A 254 -28.11 -8.24 16.20
N GLN A 255 -28.28 -9.56 16.23
CA GLN A 255 -29.57 -10.21 16.55
C GLN A 255 -29.83 -10.31 18.07
N GLY A 256 -29.47 -9.26 18.82
CA GLY A 256 -29.64 -9.22 20.27
C GLY A 256 -28.80 -10.27 21.02
N GLY A 257 -27.65 -10.63 20.47
CA GLY A 257 -26.75 -11.64 21.05
C GLY A 257 -27.20 -13.09 20.86
N LYS A 258 -28.27 -13.35 20.08
CA LYS A 258 -28.66 -14.72 19.71
C LYS A 258 -27.79 -15.22 18.56
N LEU A 259 -27.22 -16.40 18.72
CA LEU A 259 -26.25 -16.97 17.78
C LEU A 259 -26.74 -18.31 17.21
N ASP A 260 -26.55 -18.49 15.91
CA ASP A 260 -26.69 -19.79 15.25
C ASP A 260 -25.39 -20.59 15.34
N TRP A 261 -25.29 -21.38 16.40
CA TRP A 261 -24.07 -22.14 16.68
C TRP A 261 -23.83 -23.27 15.68
N PRO A 262 -22.60 -23.37 15.11
CA PRO A 262 -22.15 -24.54 14.38
C PRO A 262 -22.34 -25.80 15.21
N VAL A 263 -22.76 -26.90 14.59
CA VAL A 263 -23.06 -28.17 15.29
C VAL A 263 -21.91 -28.63 16.19
N LEU A 264 -20.67 -28.44 15.73
CA LEU A 264 -19.45 -28.82 16.45
C LEU A 264 -19.19 -27.99 17.72
N LEU A 265 -19.76 -26.79 17.81
CA LEU A 265 -19.59 -25.91 18.97
C LEU A 265 -20.75 -26.04 19.96
N ARG A 266 -21.74 -26.88 19.69
CA ARG A 266 -22.90 -27.05 20.58
C ARG A 266 -22.48 -27.87 21.80
N GLY A 267 -22.82 -27.37 22.99
CA GLY A 267 -22.42 -28.01 24.24
C GLY A 267 -22.75 -27.18 25.48
N PRO A 268 -22.28 -27.61 26.65
CA PRO A 268 -22.52 -26.90 27.91
C PRO A 268 -22.02 -25.45 27.92
N GLN A 269 -20.83 -25.21 27.37
CA GLN A 269 -20.20 -23.88 27.28
C GLN A 269 -21.00 -22.96 26.36
N GLN A 270 -21.45 -23.48 25.22
CA GLN A 270 -22.30 -22.77 24.28
C GLN A 270 -23.62 -22.32 24.92
N ARG A 271 -24.28 -23.17 25.71
CA ARG A 271 -25.51 -22.82 26.42
C ARG A 271 -25.32 -21.66 27.40
N LYS A 272 -24.20 -21.65 28.13
CA LYS A 272 -23.86 -20.52 29.00
C LYS A 272 -23.61 -19.24 28.21
N LEU A 273 -22.92 -19.33 27.07
CA LEU A 273 -22.72 -18.17 26.19
C LEU A 273 -24.05 -17.65 25.64
N ASP A 274 -24.99 -18.53 25.29
CA ASP A 274 -26.36 -18.15 24.89
C ASP A 274 -27.13 -17.37 25.97
N GLU A 275 -26.85 -17.63 27.25
CA GLU A 275 -27.43 -16.89 28.37
C GLU A 275 -26.73 -15.54 28.59
N LEU A 276 -25.40 -15.51 28.50
CA LEU A 276 -24.59 -14.33 28.81
C LEU A 276 -24.58 -13.27 27.69
N LEU A 277 -24.55 -13.69 26.41
CA LEU A 277 -24.42 -12.78 25.27
C LEU A 277 -25.59 -11.80 25.15
N PRO A 278 -26.87 -12.21 25.25
CA PRO A 278 -27.98 -11.28 25.25
C PRO A 278 -27.92 -10.26 26.40
N ALA A 279 -27.48 -10.70 27.59
CA ALA A 279 -27.30 -9.81 28.75
C ALA A 279 -26.20 -8.76 28.51
N ALA A 280 -25.10 -9.14 27.85
CA ALA A 280 -24.03 -8.23 27.46
C ALA A 280 -24.50 -7.20 26.42
N VAL A 281 -25.19 -7.65 25.37
CA VAL A 281 -25.74 -6.77 24.32
C VAL A 281 -26.76 -5.80 24.91
N ASN A 282 -27.69 -6.28 25.74
CA ASN A 282 -28.68 -5.43 26.41
C ASN A 282 -28.02 -4.40 27.33
N SER A 283 -26.94 -4.76 28.02
CA SER A 283 -26.20 -3.83 28.86
C SER A 283 -25.58 -2.69 28.05
N VAL A 284 -25.02 -2.99 26.88
CA VAL A 284 -24.49 -1.97 25.96
C VAL A 284 -25.60 -1.08 25.41
N VAL A 285 -26.72 -1.66 24.98
CA VAL A 285 -27.83 -0.87 24.44
C VAL A 285 -28.43 0.06 25.49
N MET A 286 -28.59 -0.41 26.74
CA MET A 286 -29.23 0.37 27.81
C MET A 286 -28.28 1.34 28.52
N ARG A 287 -27.01 0.95 28.73
CA ARG A 287 -26.05 1.68 29.56
C ARG A 287 -24.88 2.27 28.77
N GLY A 288 -24.76 1.96 27.48
CA GLY A 288 -23.66 2.38 26.62
C GLY A 288 -22.36 1.58 26.79
N ALA A 289 -22.28 0.68 27.78
CA ALA A 289 -21.10 -0.13 28.06
C ALA A 289 -21.48 -1.52 28.60
N VAL A 290 -20.62 -2.52 28.37
CA VAL A 290 -20.81 -3.86 28.95
C VAL A 290 -20.33 -3.87 30.41
N ASP A 291 -21.02 -4.63 31.25
CA ASP A 291 -20.52 -4.96 32.59
C ASP A 291 -19.20 -5.76 32.48
N PRO A 292 -18.09 -5.30 33.10
CA PRO A 292 -16.80 -6.01 33.07
C PRO A 292 -16.91 -7.46 33.54
N ARG A 293 -17.74 -7.75 34.55
CA ARG A 293 -17.89 -9.11 35.10
C ARG A 293 -18.52 -10.07 34.10
N ILE A 294 -19.53 -9.59 33.37
CA ILE A 294 -20.18 -10.37 32.30
C ILE A 294 -19.17 -10.62 31.17
N MET A 295 -18.37 -9.60 30.82
CA MET A 295 -17.33 -9.76 29.81
C MET A 295 -16.26 -10.77 30.20
N ASP A 296 -15.85 -10.82 31.47
CA ASP A 296 -14.87 -11.79 31.97
C ASP A 296 -15.44 -13.21 31.86
N GLN A 297 -16.68 -13.42 32.34
CA GLN A 297 -17.37 -14.71 32.21
C GLN A 297 -17.51 -15.19 30.76
N ILE A 298 -17.83 -14.27 29.83
CA ILE A 298 -17.92 -14.59 28.41
C ILE A 298 -16.55 -15.03 27.86
N ASN A 299 -15.46 -14.33 28.20
CA ASN A 299 -14.14 -14.71 27.72
C ASN A 299 -13.74 -16.09 28.28
N ASP A 300 -13.98 -16.33 29.56
CA ASP A 300 -13.68 -17.62 30.20
C ASP A 300 -14.41 -18.79 29.53
N GLU A 301 -15.70 -18.65 29.24
CA GLU A 301 -16.46 -19.71 28.56
C GLU A 301 -16.07 -19.86 27.08
N LEU A 302 -15.66 -18.76 26.42
CA LEU A 302 -15.18 -18.79 25.04
C LEU A 302 -13.81 -19.46 24.91
N ASP A 303 -12.92 -19.24 25.87
CA ASP A 303 -11.62 -19.89 25.92
C ASP A 303 -11.77 -21.38 26.20
N LYS A 304 -12.63 -21.78 27.16
CA LYS A 304 -13.00 -23.19 27.37
C LYS A 304 -13.58 -23.86 26.12
N LEU A 305 -14.41 -23.15 25.37
CA LEU A 305 -14.99 -23.66 24.12
C LEU A 305 -13.91 -23.82 23.03
N THR A 306 -12.94 -22.90 22.98
CA THR A 306 -11.79 -22.98 22.07
C THR A 306 -10.90 -24.18 22.42
N ASP A 307 -10.55 -24.34 23.70
CA ASP A 307 -9.75 -25.45 24.19
C ASP A 307 -10.42 -26.81 23.91
N HIS A 308 -11.75 -26.86 24.08
CA HIS A 308 -12.51 -28.07 23.76
C HIS A 308 -12.43 -28.41 22.27
N LEU A 309 -12.64 -27.43 21.39
CA LEU A 309 -12.52 -27.63 19.95
C LEU A 309 -11.11 -28.13 19.55
N ASP A 310 -10.06 -27.55 20.13
CA ASP A 310 -8.67 -27.97 19.85
C ASP A 310 -8.39 -29.38 20.38
N SER A 311 -8.97 -29.76 21.53
CA SER A 311 -8.87 -31.13 22.05
C SER A 311 -9.49 -32.17 21.11
N GLN A 312 -10.61 -31.85 20.45
CA GLN A 312 -11.28 -32.74 19.50
C GLN A 312 -10.48 -32.94 18.20
N VAL A 313 -9.70 -31.94 17.77
CA VAL A 313 -8.75 -32.12 16.66
C VAL A 313 -7.63 -33.06 17.07
N ASN A 314 -7.06 -32.85 18.25
CA ASN A 314 -5.93 -33.63 18.73
C ASN A 314 -6.32 -35.10 18.99
N SER A 315 -7.57 -35.37 19.39
CA SER A 315 -8.10 -36.73 19.51
C SER A 315 -8.49 -37.37 18.17
N GLY A 316 -8.55 -36.59 17.08
CA GLY A 316 -8.97 -37.05 15.76
C GLY A 316 -10.48 -37.20 15.59
N GLU A 317 -11.29 -36.64 16.50
CA GLU A 317 -12.77 -36.67 16.43
C GLU A 317 -13.33 -35.81 15.30
N ILE A 318 -12.62 -34.74 14.92
CA ILE A 318 -13.02 -33.82 13.87
C ILE A 318 -11.94 -33.67 12.80
N THR A 319 -12.37 -33.42 11.57
CA THR A 319 -11.47 -33.19 10.43
C THR A 319 -10.86 -31.79 10.47
N PRO A 320 -9.69 -31.55 9.82
CA PRO A 320 -9.10 -30.22 9.73
C PRO A 320 -10.05 -29.16 9.13
N ASN A 321 -10.85 -29.54 8.13
CA ASN A 321 -11.81 -28.63 7.50
C ASN A 321 -12.91 -28.19 8.48
N GLN A 322 -13.42 -29.12 9.29
CA GLN A 322 -14.41 -28.85 10.34
C GLN A 322 -13.85 -27.91 11.42
N HIS A 323 -12.60 -28.14 11.84
CA HIS A 323 -11.91 -27.24 12.77
C HIS A 323 -11.78 -25.82 12.23
N ILE A 324 -11.36 -25.66 10.97
CA ILE A 324 -11.22 -24.34 10.32
C ILE A 324 -12.55 -23.58 10.34
N GLN A 325 -13.67 -24.25 10.06
CA GLN A 325 -15.01 -23.63 10.08
C GLN A 325 -15.42 -23.19 11.49
N ALA A 326 -15.27 -24.05 12.48
CA ALA A 326 -15.60 -23.74 13.87
C ALA A 326 -14.70 -22.63 14.43
N ASN A 327 -13.39 -22.68 14.16
CA ASN A 327 -12.45 -21.67 14.61
C ASN A 327 -12.71 -20.31 13.94
N ARG A 328 -13.11 -20.28 12.66
CA ARG A 328 -13.54 -19.04 12.00
C ARG A 328 -14.73 -18.40 12.73
N PHE A 329 -15.71 -19.19 13.13
CA PHE A 329 -16.85 -18.73 13.91
C PHE A 329 -16.40 -18.13 15.26
N LEU A 330 -15.55 -18.84 16.02
CA LEU A 330 -15.02 -18.35 17.31
C LEU A 330 -14.24 -17.03 17.14
N ASN A 331 -13.44 -16.89 16.09
CA ASN A 331 -12.71 -15.66 15.81
C ASN A 331 -13.64 -14.48 15.44
N ASN A 332 -14.73 -14.75 14.72
CA ASN A 332 -15.77 -13.76 14.46
C ASN A 332 -16.47 -13.34 15.75
N LEU A 333 -16.77 -14.29 16.66
CA LEU A 333 -17.33 -14.00 17.97
C LEU A 333 -16.38 -13.17 18.84
N LYS A 334 -15.09 -13.52 18.92
CA LYS A 334 -14.06 -12.70 19.60
C LYS A 334 -14.02 -11.27 19.04
N SER A 335 -14.17 -11.12 17.72
CA SER A 335 -14.21 -9.81 17.07
C SER A 335 -15.49 -9.01 17.40
N ALA A 336 -16.63 -9.67 17.53
CA ALA A 336 -17.88 -9.05 17.97
C ALA A 336 -17.85 -8.62 19.44
N LEU A 337 -17.22 -9.42 20.31
CA LEU A 337 -17.00 -9.06 21.71
C LEU A 337 -16.09 -7.84 21.87
N ARG A 338 -15.12 -7.65 20.98
CA ARG A 338 -14.34 -6.40 20.92
C ARG A 338 -15.22 -5.22 20.51
N ALA A 339 -16.20 -5.43 19.63
CA ALA A 339 -17.13 -4.37 19.21
C ALA A 339 -18.01 -3.91 20.38
N LEU A 340 -18.42 -4.83 21.26
CA LEU A 340 -19.15 -4.49 22.47
C LEU A 340 -18.38 -3.57 23.44
N ARG A 341 -17.04 -3.60 23.39
CA ARG A 341 -16.17 -2.76 24.22
C ARG A 341 -15.86 -1.39 23.59
N ALA A 342 -16.28 -1.16 22.34
CA ALA A 342 -16.03 0.11 21.66
C ALA A 342 -16.82 1.26 22.32
N PRO A 343 -16.31 2.50 22.33
CA PRO A 343 -16.98 3.64 22.98
C PRO A 343 -18.34 4.00 22.35
N ASN A 344 -18.58 3.55 21.13
CA ASN A 344 -19.80 3.71 20.33
C ASN A 344 -20.52 2.36 20.10
N ALA A 345 -20.26 1.35 20.94
CA ALA A 345 -20.80 0.00 20.77
C ALA A 345 -22.33 -0.02 20.60
N ALA A 346 -23.05 0.82 21.35
CA ALA A 346 -24.51 0.91 21.30
C ALA A 346 -25.06 1.22 19.90
N ASP A 347 -24.32 2.00 19.09
CA ASP A 347 -24.74 2.38 17.74
C ASP A 347 -24.76 1.19 16.76
N TYR A 348 -24.02 0.12 17.06
CA TYR A 348 -24.05 -1.11 16.26
C TYR A 348 -25.25 -2.00 16.58
N PHE A 349 -25.76 -1.95 17.81
CA PHE A 349 -26.80 -2.84 18.30
C PHE A 349 -28.19 -2.20 18.30
N ASN A 350 -28.28 -0.87 18.31
CA ASN A 350 -29.55 -0.12 18.24
C ASN A 350 -30.09 0.05 16.79
N GLY A 351 -29.42 -0.55 15.80
CA GLY A 351 -29.80 -0.45 14.39
C GLY A 351 -29.42 0.88 13.72
N LYS A 352 -28.68 1.77 14.41
CA LYS A 352 -28.16 3.01 13.81
C LYS A 352 -27.12 2.67 12.74
N ASN A 353 -26.15 1.83 13.04
CA ASN A 353 -25.12 1.39 12.10
C ASN A 353 -25.52 0.12 11.33
N MET A 354 -26.72 0.10 10.75
CA MET A 354 -27.14 -0.95 9.80
C MET A 354 -27.10 -0.41 8.37
N ALA A 355 -26.93 -1.30 7.39
CA ALA A 355 -27.12 -0.95 5.99
C ALA A 355 -28.57 -0.49 5.76
N LYS A 356 -28.75 0.70 5.15
CA LYS A 356 -30.06 1.32 4.91
C LYS A 356 -30.12 1.94 3.53
N GLY A 357 -31.30 1.92 2.92
CA GLY A 357 -31.58 2.50 1.61
C GLY A 357 -32.57 1.63 0.84
N ASP A 358 -33.49 2.25 0.12
CA ASP A 358 -34.48 1.56 -0.72
C ASP A 358 -33.89 1.18 -2.08
N SER A 359 -32.76 1.79 -2.45
CA SER A 359 -32.02 1.54 -3.68
C SER A 359 -30.51 1.48 -3.48
N VAL A 360 -29.78 0.96 -4.48
CA VAL A 360 -28.31 0.92 -4.45
C VAL A 360 -27.69 2.31 -4.25
N PRO A 361 -28.11 3.39 -4.96
CA PRO A 361 -27.54 4.72 -4.76
C PRO A 361 -27.77 5.29 -3.35
N GLU A 362 -28.93 5.03 -2.75
CA GLU A 362 -29.23 5.42 -1.37
C GLU A 362 -28.37 4.65 -0.37
N LEU A 363 -28.21 3.34 -0.57
CA LEU A 363 -27.32 2.51 0.25
C LEU A 363 -25.88 3.00 0.21
N VAL A 364 -25.35 3.23 -1.00
CA VAL A 364 -23.99 3.75 -1.20
C VAL A 364 -23.84 5.09 -0.49
N SER A 365 -24.78 6.02 -0.69
CA SER A 365 -24.75 7.34 -0.06
C SER A 365 -24.78 7.24 1.47
N TYR A 366 -25.67 6.41 2.02
CA TYR A 366 -25.79 6.18 3.45
C TYR A 366 -24.51 5.61 4.05
N MET A 367 -23.92 4.60 3.41
CA MET A 367 -22.69 3.97 3.89
C MET A 367 -21.50 4.93 3.84
N MET A 368 -21.36 5.71 2.76
CA MET A 368 -20.30 6.71 2.66
C MET A 368 -20.44 7.83 3.70
N GLN A 369 -21.65 8.32 3.94
CA GLN A 369 -21.91 9.36 4.95
C GLN A 369 -21.62 8.88 6.38
N ASN A 370 -21.90 7.61 6.68
CA ASN A 370 -21.70 7.03 8.00
C ASN A 370 -20.36 6.30 8.15
N ASN A 371 -19.46 6.40 7.16
CA ASN A 371 -18.16 5.70 7.11
C ASN A 371 -18.28 4.17 7.34
N LEU A 372 -19.36 3.58 6.82
CA LEU A 372 -19.64 2.15 6.93
C LEU A 372 -19.04 1.40 5.75
N ARG A 373 -18.64 0.16 6.02
CA ARG A 373 -18.20 -0.83 5.03
C ARG A 373 -18.87 -2.16 5.32
N PHE A 374 -19.00 -3.00 4.30
CA PHE A 374 -19.49 -4.35 4.45
C PHE A 374 -18.50 -5.18 5.26
N ALA A 375 -19.00 -5.87 6.27
CA ALA A 375 -18.27 -6.85 7.04
C ALA A 375 -18.35 -8.23 6.34
N PRO A 376 -17.55 -9.22 6.76
CA PRO A 376 -17.74 -10.59 6.30
C PRO A 376 -19.13 -11.12 6.67
N ALA A 377 -19.74 -11.83 5.72
CA ALA A 377 -20.98 -12.56 5.88
C ALA A 377 -20.84 -13.62 6.98
N MET A 378 -21.95 -13.87 7.66
CA MET A 378 -22.08 -14.88 8.68
C MET A 378 -22.83 -16.08 8.13
N ASN A 379 -22.78 -17.21 8.87
CA ASN A 379 -23.51 -18.42 8.49
C ASN A 379 -24.98 -18.04 8.18
N SER A 380 -25.47 -18.44 6.99
CA SER A 380 -26.80 -18.11 6.40
C SER A 380 -26.95 -16.75 5.68
N GLN A 381 -25.95 -15.87 5.69
CA GLN A 381 -26.02 -14.57 5.00
C GLN A 381 -25.48 -14.60 3.56
N ASP A 382 -24.91 -15.72 3.12
CA ASP A 382 -24.23 -15.83 1.82
C ASP A 382 -25.12 -15.39 0.65
N ASP A 383 -26.38 -15.84 0.63
CA ASP A 383 -27.35 -15.48 -0.41
C ASP A 383 -27.66 -13.98 -0.43
N ALA A 384 -27.77 -13.34 0.75
CA ALA A 384 -28.00 -11.91 0.84
C ALA A 384 -26.81 -11.11 0.26
N TYR A 385 -25.58 -11.52 0.54
CA TYR A 385 -24.37 -10.89 0.00
C TYR A 385 -24.27 -11.06 -1.52
N VAL A 386 -24.57 -12.26 -2.04
CA VAL A 386 -24.57 -12.53 -3.48
C VAL A 386 -25.67 -11.73 -4.19
N ASN A 387 -26.87 -11.64 -3.62
CA ASN A 387 -27.95 -10.85 -4.21
C ASN A 387 -27.65 -9.34 -4.18
N LEU A 388 -27.08 -8.84 -3.08
CA LEU A 388 -26.63 -7.45 -3.00
C LEU A 388 -25.53 -7.15 -4.03
N HIS A 389 -24.56 -8.05 -4.19
CA HIS A 389 -23.51 -7.91 -5.20
C HIS A 389 -24.11 -7.78 -6.60
N ARG A 390 -25.03 -8.67 -6.97
CA ARG A 390 -25.73 -8.61 -8.27
C ARG A 390 -26.48 -7.29 -8.47
N ALA A 391 -27.14 -6.77 -7.43
CA ALA A 391 -27.83 -5.48 -7.50
C ALA A 391 -26.85 -4.32 -7.71
N MET A 392 -25.71 -4.31 -7.01
CA MET A 392 -24.66 -3.30 -7.17
C MET A 392 -24.02 -3.35 -8.57
N VAL A 393 -23.78 -4.54 -9.11
CA VAL A 393 -23.27 -4.72 -10.48
C VAL A 393 -24.31 -4.24 -11.50
N ALA A 394 -25.59 -4.56 -11.32
CA ALA A 394 -26.65 -4.06 -12.19
C ALA A 394 -26.70 -2.52 -12.20
N GLN A 395 -26.55 -1.88 -11.04
CA GLN A 395 -26.47 -0.42 -10.93
C GLN A 395 -25.25 0.14 -11.67
N ALA A 396 -24.08 -0.50 -11.50
CA ALA A 396 -22.85 -0.11 -12.19
C ALA A 396 -23.01 -0.16 -13.73
N MET A 397 -23.60 -1.25 -14.24
CA MET A 397 -23.87 -1.39 -15.68
C MET A 397 -24.82 -0.30 -16.19
N GLN A 398 -25.87 0.05 -15.45
CA GLN A 398 -26.78 1.14 -15.83
C GLN A 398 -26.07 2.50 -15.91
N ILE A 399 -25.15 2.79 -14.98
CA ILE A 399 -24.36 4.04 -15.00
C ILE A 399 -23.43 4.07 -16.22
N ASP A 400 -22.78 2.95 -16.54
CA ASP A 400 -21.86 2.88 -17.68
C ASP A 400 -22.61 3.00 -19.02
N HIS A 401 -23.82 2.45 -19.15
CA HIS A 401 -24.65 2.62 -20.35
C HIS A 401 -25.17 4.03 -20.55
N THR A 402 -25.47 4.76 -19.46
CA THR A 402 -26.01 6.13 -19.54
C THR A 402 -24.92 7.18 -19.76
N ASN A 403 -23.64 6.81 -19.66
CA ASN A 403 -22.50 7.70 -19.87
C ASN A 403 -21.64 7.27 -21.08
N PRO A 404 -22.17 7.37 -22.31
CA PRO A 404 -21.44 6.98 -23.53
C PRO A 404 -20.18 7.82 -23.78
N SER A 405 -20.04 8.98 -23.12
CA SER A 405 -18.83 9.81 -23.20
C SER A 405 -17.57 9.11 -22.70
N THR A 406 -17.69 8.09 -21.84
CA THR A 406 -16.53 7.40 -21.23
C THR A 406 -16.11 6.14 -22.00
N SER A 407 -17.04 5.45 -22.67
CA SER A 407 -16.72 4.32 -23.56
C SER A 407 -15.93 4.72 -24.81
N GLY A 408 -15.79 6.03 -25.08
CA GLY A 408 -14.92 6.58 -26.13
C GLY A 408 -13.45 6.77 -25.74
N SER A 409 -13.06 6.53 -24.48
CA SER A 409 -11.66 6.59 -24.03
C SER A 409 -10.90 5.26 -24.22
N GLY A 410 -11.38 4.40 -25.12
CA GLY A 410 -10.48 3.45 -25.77
C GLY A 410 -9.44 4.28 -26.51
N PHE A 411 -8.20 4.26 -26.01
CA PHE A 411 -6.97 4.81 -26.59
C PHE A 411 -7.15 5.28 -28.04
N ARG A 412 -7.71 6.47 -28.24
CA ARG A 412 -7.63 7.13 -29.53
C ARG A 412 -6.20 7.60 -29.56
N VAL A 413 -5.34 6.85 -30.26
CA VAL A 413 -4.09 7.39 -30.77
C VAL A 413 -4.48 8.71 -31.40
N ARG A 414 -4.19 9.82 -30.72
CA ARG A 414 -4.13 11.12 -31.39
C ARG A 414 -3.00 10.95 -32.37
N VAL A 415 -3.33 10.52 -33.58
CA VAL A 415 -2.47 10.71 -34.73
C VAL A 415 -2.32 12.22 -34.76
N GLY A 416 -1.17 12.71 -34.29
CA GLY A 416 -0.87 14.13 -34.32
C GLY A 416 -1.05 14.64 -35.74
N PRO A 417 -1.38 15.93 -35.92
CA PRO A 417 -1.46 16.51 -37.25
C PRO A 417 -0.18 16.16 -38.01
N ASN A 418 -0.34 15.54 -39.17
CA ASN A 418 0.74 15.16 -40.08
C ASN A 418 1.81 16.26 -40.07
N LEU A 419 3.02 15.92 -39.61
CA LEU A 419 4.17 16.76 -39.89
C LEU A 419 4.22 16.98 -41.41
N PRO A 420 4.32 18.23 -41.89
CA PRO A 420 4.45 18.48 -43.31
C PRO A 420 5.72 17.78 -43.81
N GLU A 421 5.50 16.95 -44.83
CA GLU A 421 6.49 16.25 -45.62
C GLU A 421 7.62 17.21 -46.02
N ALA A 422 8.81 16.99 -45.48
CA ALA A 422 10.02 17.67 -45.92
C ALA A 422 10.46 17.09 -47.27
N GLN A 423 9.74 17.44 -48.34
CA GLN A 423 10.13 17.17 -49.73
C GLN A 423 10.26 18.48 -50.52
N GLU A 424 11.15 19.40 -50.14
CA GLU A 424 11.54 20.47 -51.07
C GLU A 424 12.89 21.13 -50.74
N ALA A 425 13.99 20.37 -50.87
CA ALA A 425 15.34 20.96 -50.85
C ALA A 425 16.31 20.19 -51.75
N ALA A 426 15.95 19.99 -53.01
CA ALA A 426 16.90 19.52 -54.03
C ALA A 426 16.47 20.02 -55.41
N LYS A 427 16.53 21.34 -55.62
CA LYS A 427 16.63 21.93 -56.95
C LYS A 427 17.04 23.40 -56.84
N LYS A 428 18.31 23.69 -57.12
CA LYS A 428 18.72 24.78 -58.00
C LYS A 428 20.17 24.58 -58.46
N PRO A 429 20.49 25.10 -59.65
CA PRO A 429 21.57 24.64 -60.54
C PRO A 429 22.97 25.08 -60.14
#